data_AF-A0A3G8XM81-F1
#
_entry.id   AF-A0A3G8XM81-F1
#
_cell.length_a   1.000
_cell.length_b   1.000
_cell.length_c   1.000
_cell.angle_alpha   90.00
_cell.angle_beta   90.00
_cell.angle_gamma   90.00
#
_symmetry.space_group_name_H-M   'P 1'
#
loop_
_entity.id
_entity.type
_entity.pdbx_description
1 polymer ?
#
loop_
_entity_poly.entity_id
_entity_poly.type
_entity_poly.pdbx_seq_one_letter_code
_entity_poly.pdbx_strand_id
1 'polypeptide(L)'
;MNKFLLLGLALSFQSVFSQVSMSGRKLSKDGQTYKISKYEQVFDKTEARNYFKKGRSNKTFGDILGTVGGFGMGFTLGQIISSPKETKVEGLFGTTYVYKTDNSARWTVFGISAGIALASIPFYLGAKKNFDKAIQTENGESTAFQPYFKVETAENGLALSYNF
;
A
#
# COMPACT_ATOMS: atom_id res chain seq x y z
N MET A 1 49.47 -8.17 -23.87
CA MET A 1 48.00 -8.31 -23.76
C MET A 1 47.38 -6.93 -23.93
N ASN A 2 46.67 -6.69 -25.03
CA ASN A 2 46.21 -5.35 -25.39
C ASN A 2 45.28 -4.79 -24.32
N LYS A 3 45.62 -3.62 -23.77
CA LYS A 3 44.87 -2.93 -22.70
C LYS A 3 43.39 -2.69 -23.07
N PHE A 4 43.10 -2.65 -24.37
CA PHE A 4 41.74 -2.55 -24.93
C PHE A 4 40.87 -3.80 -24.70
N LEU A 5 41.45 -5.01 -24.65
CA LEU A 5 40.70 -6.23 -24.35
C LEU A 5 40.24 -6.28 -22.89
N LEU A 6 41.06 -5.74 -21.98
CA LEU A 6 40.75 -5.64 -20.55
C LEU A 6 39.65 -4.61 -20.26
N LEU A 7 39.64 -3.49 -21.00
CA LEU A 7 38.59 -2.47 -20.91
C LEU A 7 37.23 -2.99 -21.45
N GLY A 8 37.25 -3.77 -22.53
CA GLY A 8 36.05 -4.41 -23.09
C GLY A 8 35.45 -5.46 -22.14
N LEU A 9 36.30 -6.22 -21.44
CA LEU A 9 35.86 -7.21 -20.45
C LEU A 9 35.27 -6.54 -19.18
N ALA A 10 35.78 -5.37 -18.78
CA ALA A 10 35.28 -4.64 -17.62
C ALA A 10 33.86 -4.04 -17.85
N LEU A 11 33.53 -3.68 -19.10
CA LEU A 11 32.21 -3.14 -19.45
C LEU A 11 31.13 -4.21 -19.56
N SER A 12 31.49 -5.50 -19.72
CA SER A 12 30.51 -6.60 -19.77
C SER A 12 29.96 -7.03 -18.40
N PHE A 13 30.46 -6.47 -17.29
CA PHE A 13 30.01 -6.82 -15.93
C PHE A 13 28.91 -5.92 -15.35
N GLN A 14 28.26 -5.07 -16.16
CA GLN A 14 26.99 -4.48 -15.72
C GLN A 14 25.89 -5.53 -15.83
N SER A 15 25.89 -6.47 -14.87
CA SER A 15 24.76 -7.35 -14.61
C SER A 15 23.55 -6.46 -14.37
N VAL A 16 22.64 -6.45 -15.35
CA VAL A 16 21.29 -5.91 -15.23
C VAL A 16 20.60 -6.78 -14.17
N PHE A 17 20.77 -6.43 -12.90
CA PHE A 17 19.94 -6.99 -11.86
C PHE A 17 18.52 -6.54 -12.13
N SER A 18 17.70 -7.46 -12.63
CA SER A 18 16.26 -7.31 -12.81
C SER A 18 15.61 -6.94 -11.47
N GLN A 19 15.53 -5.66 -11.13
CA GLN A 19 14.89 -5.22 -9.90
C GLN A 19 13.37 -5.23 -10.05
N VAL A 20 12.70 -5.90 -9.12
CA VAL A 20 11.26 -5.82 -8.97
C VAL A 20 10.92 -4.52 -8.25
N SER A 21 10.01 -3.75 -8.82
CA SER A 21 9.44 -2.56 -8.19
C SER A 21 7.92 -2.62 -8.19
N MET A 22 7.29 -1.92 -7.27
CA MET A 22 5.84 -1.86 -7.15
C MET A 22 5.38 -0.41 -7.25
N SER A 23 4.50 -0.14 -8.21
CA SER A 23 3.87 1.17 -8.39
C SER A 23 2.36 1.00 -8.38
N GLY A 24 1.72 1.46 -7.31
CA GLY A 24 0.28 1.32 -7.09
C GLY A 24 -0.20 -0.12 -7.16
N ARG A 25 -0.98 -0.45 -8.20
CA ARG A 25 -1.57 -1.79 -8.41
C ARG A 25 -0.79 -2.67 -9.39
N LYS A 26 0.43 -2.28 -9.73
CA LYS A 26 1.26 -2.95 -10.74
C LYS A 26 2.65 -3.27 -10.18
N LEU A 27 3.21 -4.36 -10.67
CA LEU A 27 4.59 -4.79 -10.42
C LEU A 27 5.38 -4.60 -11.71
N SER A 28 6.61 -4.13 -11.63
CA SER A 28 7.48 -3.99 -12.79
C SER A 28 8.74 -4.82 -12.58
N LYS A 29 9.11 -5.60 -13.59
CA LYS A 29 10.33 -6.43 -13.67
C LYS A 29 10.82 -6.38 -15.11
N ASP A 30 12.10 -6.07 -15.33
CA ASP A 30 12.71 -5.98 -16.67
C ASP A 30 11.98 -5.05 -17.65
N GLY A 31 11.50 -3.91 -17.17
CA GLY A 31 10.74 -2.96 -17.99
C GLY A 31 9.32 -3.42 -18.38
N GLN A 32 8.94 -4.65 -18.03
CA GLN A 32 7.58 -5.17 -18.23
C GLN A 32 6.73 -4.97 -16.98
N THR A 33 5.49 -4.55 -17.18
CA THR A 33 4.54 -4.28 -16.10
C THR A 33 3.51 -5.40 -15.98
N TYR A 34 3.43 -5.99 -14.79
CA TYR A 34 2.54 -7.07 -14.43
C TYR A 34 1.45 -6.60 -13.47
N LYS A 35 0.26 -7.21 -13.56
CA LYS A 35 -0.78 -7.04 -12.54
C LYS A 35 -0.34 -7.75 -11.25
N ILE A 36 -0.71 -7.20 -10.09
CA ILE A 36 -0.51 -7.84 -8.76
C ILE A 36 -1.03 -9.28 -8.72
N SER A 37 -2.06 -9.62 -9.50
CA SER A 37 -2.57 -10.98 -9.59
C SER A 37 -1.56 -11.99 -10.15
N LYS A 38 -0.62 -11.55 -10.98
CA LYS A 38 0.43 -12.35 -11.61
C LYS A 38 1.77 -12.33 -10.85
N TYR A 39 1.75 -11.98 -9.56
CA TYR A 39 2.97 -11.85 -8.75
C TYR A 39 3.85 -13.11 -8.75
N GLU A 40 3.27 -14.30 -8.90
CA GLU A 40 4.02 -15.57 -8.97
C GLU A 40 4.97 -15.64 -10.17
N GLN A 41 4.68 -14.90 -11.25
CA GLN A 41 5.55 -14.78 -12.44
C GLN A 41 6.62 -13.71 -12.28
N VAL A 42 6.47 -12.83 -11.28
CA VAL A 42 7.38 -11.71 -11.01
C VAL A 42 8.41 -12.09 -9.96
N PHE A 43 7.98 -12.79 -8.91
CA PHE A 43 8.82 -13.22 -7.82
C PHE A 43 9.38 -14.62 -8.07
N ASP A 44 10.68 -14.74 -8.27
CA ASP A 44 11.38 -16.00 -8.45
C ASP A 44 11.58 -16.70 -7.11
N LYS A 45 11.81 -15.94 -6.01
CA LYS A 45 12.03 -16.51 -4.68
C LYS A 45 10.71 -16.90 -4.01
N THR A 46 10.63 -18.15 -3.55
CA THR A 46 9.46 -18.68 -2.82
C THR A 46 9.15 -17.87 -1.55
N GLU A 47 10.17 -17.40 -0.84
CA GLU A 47 10.00 -16.56 0.35
C GLU A 47 9.36 -15.20 0.02
N ALA A 48 9.79 -14.56 -1.07
CA ALA A 48 9.20 -13.31 -1.55
C ALA A 48 7.73 -13.49 -1.90
N ARG A 49 7.37 -14.60 -2.58
CA ARG A 49 5.96 -14.96 -2.86
C ARG A 49 5.13 -15.09 -1.59
N ASN A 50 5.68 -15.72 -0.54
CA ASN A 50 4.97 -15.91 0.72
C ASN A 50 4.71 -14.59 1.44
N TYR A 51 5.69 -13.69 1.49
CA TYR A 51 5.49 -12.34 2.02
C TYR A 51 4.45 -11.57 1.20
N PHE A 52 4.53 -11.63 -0.12
CA PHE A 52 3.57 -10.94 -1.00
C PHE A 52 2.15 -11.46 -0.80
N LYS A 53 1.97 -12.79 -0.69
CA LYS A 53 0.68 -13.42 -0.40
C LYS A 53 0.11 -12.96 0.94
N LYS A 54 0.92 -12.93 2.01
CA LYS A 54 0.51 -12.39 3.33
C LYS A 54 0.12 -10.92 3.23
N GLY A 55 0.88 -10.12 2.46
CA GLY A 55 0.55 -8.72 2.20
C GLY A 55 -0.82 -8.54 1.56
N ARG A 56 -1.15 -9.38 0.56
CA ARG A 56 -2.47 -9.38 -0.08
C ARG A 56 -3.58 -9.76 0.89
N SER A 57 -3.39 -10.80 1.70
CA SER A 57 -4.39 -11.19 2.70
C SER A 57 -4.65 -10.07 3.70
N ASN A 58 -3.60 -9.48 4.27
CA ASN A 58 -3.72 -8.34 5.18
C ASN A 58 -4.44 -7.18 4.52
N LYS A 59 -4.11 -6.87 3.26
CA LYS A 59 -4.81 -5.82 2.51
C LYS A 59 -6.30 -6.15 2.36
N THR A 60 -6.66 -7.38 2.01
CA THR A 60 -8.06 -7.79 1.88
C THR A 60 -8.82 -7.62 3.21
N PHE A 61 -8.24 -8.03 4.34
CA PHE A 61 -8.86 -7.80 5.65
C PHE A 61 -9.01 -6.30 5.95
N GLY A 62 -7.98 -5.50 5.64
CA GLY A 62 -8.05 -4.05 5.74
C GLY A 62 -9.17 -3.45 4.87
N ASP A 63 -9.28 -3.89 3.61
CA ASP A 63 -10.29 -3.44 2.66
C ASP A 63 -11.71 -3.80 3.17
N ILE A 64 -11.92 -5.01 3.70
CA ILE A 64 -13.21 -5.43 4.26
C ILE A 64 -13.59 -4.57 5.48
N LEU A 65 -12.70 -4.45 6.46
CA LEU A 65 -12.97 -3.69 7.69
C LEU A 65 -13.16 -2.21 7.39
N GLY A 66 -12.30 -1.63 6.54
CA GLY A 66 -12.41 -0.24 6.12
C GLY A 66 -13.69 0.03 5.34
N THR A 67 -14.11 -0.89 4.47
CA THR A 67 -15.35 -0.75 3.69
C THR A 67 -16.58 -0.89 4.57
N VAL A 68 -16.65 -1.92 5.41
CA VAL A 68 -17.80 -2.15 6.32
C VAL A 68 -17.91 -1.02 7.34
N GLY A 69 -16.81 -0.66 7.99
CA GLY A 69 -16.77 0.44 8.95
C GLY A 69 -17.04 1.78 8.29
N GLY A 70 -16.44 2.05 7.13
CA GLY A 70 -16.66 3.28 6.35
C GLY A 70 -18.10 3.43 5.88
N PHE A 71 -18.69 2.36 5.35
CA PHE A 71 -20.09 2.35 4.95
C PHE A 71 -21.02 2.53 6.15
N GLY A 72 -20.79 1.82 7.25
CA GLY A 72 -21.58 1.96 8.48
C GLY A 72 -21.55 3.38 9.03
N MET A 73 -20.36 4.00 9.07
CA MET A 73 -20.21 5.41 9.46
C MET A 73 -20.99 6.33 8.51
N GLY A 74 -20.81 6.19 7.20
CA GLY A 74 -21.47 7.04 6.21
C GLY A 74 -22.99 6.91 6.24
N PHE A 75 -23.50 5.67 6.31
CA PHE A 75 -24.92 5.39 6.38
C PHE A 75 -25.56 5.97 7.64
N THR A 76 -24.97 5.72 8.81
CA THR A 76 -25.51 6.23 10.08
C THR A 76 -25.40 7.74 10.21
N LEU A 77 -24.31 8.35 9.74
CA LEU A 77 -24.18 9.79 9.68
C LEU A 77 -25.24 10.41 8.75
N GLY A 78 -25.49 9.81 7.58
CA GLY A 78 -26.56 10.22 6.68
C GLY A 78 -27.94 10.17 7.34
N GLN A 79 -28.22 9.12 8.11
CA GLN A 79 -29.46 8.98 8.89
C GLN A 79 -29.57 10.07 9.99
N ILE A 80 -28.49 10.37 10.70
CA ILE A 80 -28.48 11.42 11.73
C ILE A 80 -28.76 12.79 11.13
N ILE A 81 -28.10 13.12 10.01
CA ILE A 81 -28.23 14.42 9.34
C ILE A 81 -29.61 14.59 8.69
N SER A 82 -30.16 13.53 8.10
CA SER A 82 -31.47 13.59 7.42
C SER A 82 -32.66 13.54 8.36
N SER A 83 -32.46 13.17 9.62
CA SER A 83 -33.56 13.05 10.56
C SER A 83 -34.08 14.41 11.03
N PRO A 84 -35.40 14.63 11.04
CA PRO A 84 -35.97 15.86 11.55
C PRO A 84 -35.58 16.03 13.02
N LYS A 85 -35.36 17.27 13.47
CA LYS A 85 -35.03 17.54 14.88
C LYS A 85 -36.18 17.21 15.83
N GLU A 86 -37.40 17.25 15.31
CA GLU A 86 -38.63 17.04 16.05
C GLU A 86 -39.58 16.14 15.25
N THR A 87 -40.19 15.19 15.93
CA THR A 87 -41.21 14.29 15.39
C THR A 87 -42.56 14.74 15.92
N LYS A 88 -43.49 15.02 15.00
CA LYS A 88 -44.88 15.36 15.31
C LYS A 88 -45.73 14.11 15.22
N VAL A 89 -46.49 13.82 16.28
CA VAL A 89 -47.41 12.69 16.32
C VAL A 89 -48.82 13.23 16.58
N GLU A 90 -49.76 12.89 15.70
CA GLU A 90 -51.17 13.27 15.87
C GLU A 90 -51.87 12.26 16.79
N GLY A 91 -52.52 12.76 17.84
CA GLY A 91 -53.34 11.99 18.76
C GLY A 91 -54.79 11.85 18.28
N LEU A 92 -55.55 10.97 18.95
CA LEU A 92 -56.91 10.53 18.60
C LEU A 92 -57.99 11.64 18.52
N PHE A 93 -57.65 12.89 18.87
CA PHE A 93 -58.55 14.06 18.86
C PHE A 93 -57.93 15.29 18.16
N GLY A 94 -56.95 15.10 17.27
CA GLY A 94 -56.29 16.19 16.54
C GLY A 94 -55.22 16.95 17.35
N THR A 95 -54.92 16.49 18.57
CA THR A 95 -53.84 17.04 19.38
C THR A 95 -52.48 16.62 18.81
N THR A 96 -51.61 17.59 18.48
CA THR A 96 -50.25 17.29 18.03
C THR A 96 -49.28 17.28 19.20
N TYR A 97 -48.55 16.18 19.38
CA TYR A 97 -47.45 16.08 20.33
C TYR A 97 -46.11 16.22 19.59
N VAL A 98 -45.22 17.07 20.09
CA VAL A 98 -43.89 17.30 19.51
C VAL A 98 -42.84 16.64 20.40
N TYR A 99 -42.10 15.69 19.85
CA TYR A 99 -41.00 15.01 20.55
C TYR A 99 -39.68 15.34 19.87
N LYS A 100 -38.62 15.55 20.66
CA LYS A 100 -37.26 15.65 20.09
C LYS A 100 -36.83 14.29 19.55
N THR A 101 -36.23 14.29 18.37
CA THR A 101 -35.70 13.07 17.77
C THR A 101 -34.47 12.61 18.55
N ASP A 102 -34.55 11.39 19.09
CA ASP A 102 -33.41 10.75 19.74
C ASP A 102 -32.52 10.06 18.70
N ASN A 103 -31.26 10.49 18.64
CA ASN A 103 -30.24 9.92 17.76
C ASN A 103 -29.18 9.11 18.52
N SER A 104 -29.37 8.86 19.83
CA SER A 104 -28.41 8.15 20.70
C SER A 104 -27.96 6.82 20.09
N ALA A 105 -28.91 5.98 19.71
CA ALA A 105 -28.64 4.68 19.09
C ALA A 105 -27.85 4.79 17.78
N ARG A 106 -28.15 5.80 16.95
CA ARG A 106 -27.45 6.02 15.68
C ARG A 106 -26.01 6.49 15.91
N TRP A 107 -25.78 7.34 16.91
CA TRP A 107 -24.44 7.73 17.33
C TRP A 107 -23.63 6.55 17.89
N THR A 108 -24.28 5.63 18.61
CA THR A 108 -23.65 4.39 19.06
C THR A 108 -23.21 3.53 17.87
N VAL A 109 -24.07 3.32 16.88
CA VAL A 109 -23.73 2.54 15.67
C VAL A 109 -22.62 3.24 14.86
N PHE A 110 -22.66 4.58 14.77
CA PHE A 110 -21.58 5.36 14.17
C PHE A 110 -20.25 5.10 14.88
N GLY A 111 -20.22 5.13 16.21
CA GLY A 111 -19.03 4.86 17.02
C GLY A 111 -18.48 3.44 16.80
N ILE A 112 -19.35 2.43 16.76
CA ILE A 112 -18.95 1.04 16.46
C ILE A 112 -18.35 0.94 15.05
N SER A 113 -19.01 1.56 14.07
CA SER A 113 -18.55 1.54 12.67
C SER A 113 -17.19 2.24 12.51
N ALA A 114 -16.98 3.34 13.24
CA ALA A 114 -15.70 4.03 13.32
C ALA A 114 -14.62 3.14 13.92
N GLY A 115 -14.93 2.42 15.01
CA GLY A 115 -14.03 1.44 15.60
C GLY A 115 -13.61 0.34 14.61
N ILE A 116 -14.55 -0.20 13.83
CA ILE A 116 -14.27 -1.19 12.79
C ILE A 116 -13.36 -0.61 11.68
N ALA A 117 -13.63 0.61 11.23
CA ALA A 117 -12.79 1.27 10.23
C ALA A 117 -11.38 1.51 10.74
N LEU A 118 -11.22 1.98 11.99
CA LEU A 118 -9.90 2.18 12.59
C LEU A 118 -9.14 0.86 12.80
N ALA A 119 -9.84 -0.23 13.09
CA ALA A 119 -9.24 -1.56 13.19
C ALA A 119 -8.60 -2.03 11.87
N SER A 120 -8.95 -1.43 10.71
CA SER A 120 -8.33 -1.75 9.43
C SER A 120 -6.89 -1.23 9.28
N ILE A 121 -6.49 -0.21 10.06
CA ILE A 121 -5.18 0.45 9.97
C ILE A 121 -4.00 -0.53 10.15
N PRO A 122 -3.91 -1.34 11.23
CA PRO A 122 -2.80 -2.28 11.41
C PRO A 122 -2.70 -3.29 10.26
N PHE A 123 -3.84 -3.67 9.64
CA PHE A 123 -3.85 -4.54 8.47
C PHE A 123 -3.24 -3.87 7.24
N TYR A 124 -3.55 -2.60 6.96
CA TYR A 124 -2.91 -1.87 5.87
C TYR A 124 -1.41 -1.66 6.08
N LEU A 125 -1.00 -1.32 7.30
CA LEU A 125 0.42 -1.19 7.66
C LEU A 125 1.15 -2.54 7.52
N GLY A 126 0.53 -3.62 8.00
CA GLY A 126 1.04 -4.98 7.84
C GLY A 126 1.10 -5.41 6.37
N ALA A 127 0.14 -5.01 5.55
CA ALA A 127 0.15 -5.28 4.11
C ALA A 127 1.34 -4.59 3.43
N LYS A 128 1.53 -3.29 3.68
CA LYS A 128 2.66 -2.52 3.15
C LYS A 128 4.00 -3.14 3.55
N LYS A 129 4.18 -3.43 4.85
CA LYS A 129 5.40 -4.07 5.36
C LYS A 129 5.71 -5.39 4.67
N ASN A 130 4.70 -6.21 4.41
CA ASN A 130 4.87 -7.49 3.73
C ASN A 130 5.18 -7.33 2.23
N PHE A 131 4.61 -6.34 1.55
CA PHE A 131 4.97 -6.04 0.16
C PHE A 131 6.41 -5.53 0.05
N ASP A 132 6.81 -4.61 0.92
CA ASP A 132 8.18 -4.10 0.95
C ASP A 132 9.19 -5.23 1.21
N LYS A 133 8.90 -6.12 2.17
CA LYS A 133 9.70 -7.33 2.42
C LYS A 133 9.77 -8.25 1.20
N ALA A 134 8.67 -8.49 0.51
CA ALA A 134 8.67 -9.32 -0.69
C ALA A 134 9.62 -8.77 -1.77
N ILE A 135 9.57 -7.45 -2.00
CA ILE A 135 10.43 -6.77 -2.96
C ILE A 135 11.90 -6.84 -2.53
N GLN A 136 12.19 -6.56 -1.26
CA GLN A 136 13.55 -6.63 -0.72
C GLN A 136 14.12 -8.05 -0.78
N THR A 137 13.34 -9.06 -0.39
CA THR A 137 13.76 -10.46 -0.48
C THR A 137 14.07 -10.83 -1.93
N GLU A 138 13.23 -10.43 -2.88
CA GLU A 138 13.42 -10.72 -4.30
C GLU A 138 14.68 -10.07 -4.87
N ASN A 139 14.83 -8.75 -4.69
CA ASN A 139 15.94 -7.96 -5.23
C ASN A 139 17.29 -8.28 -4.55
N GLY A 140 17.29 -9.10 -3.49
CA GLY A 140 18.41 -9.21 -2.57
C GLY A 140 18.37 -8.05 -1.58
N GLU A 141 18.77 -8.28 -0.33
CA GLU A 141 18.69 -7.23 0.69
C GLU A 141 19.35 -5.93 0.20
N SER A 142 18.66 -4.80 0.40
CA SER A 142 19.18 -3.45 0.19
C SER A 142 20.24 -3.06 1.25
N THR A 143 21.04 -4.03 1.72
CA THR A 143 22.14 -3.88 2.69
C THR A 143 23.49 -4.33 2.13
N ALA A 144 23.56 -4.77 0.87
CA ALA A 144 24.84 -4.71 0.19
C ALA A 144 25.05 -3.27 -0.23
N PHE A 145 25.75 -2.50 0.62
CA PHE A 145 26.56 -1.34 0.21
C PHE A 145 27.01 -1.58 -1.24
N GLN A 146 26.46 -0.81 -2.18
CA GLN A 146 26.82 -0.92 -3.60
C GLN A 146 27.73 0.26 -3.92
N PRO A 147 29.01 0.20 -3.51
CA PRO A 147 29.94 1.24 -3.85
C PRO A 147 30.08 1.23 -5.35
N TYR A 148 29.73 2.35 -5.98
CA TYR A 148 29.96 2.51 -7.40
C TYR A 148 31.06 3.54 -7.59
N PHE A 149 32.02 3.16 -8.44
CA PHE A 149 33.08 4.04 -8.88
C PHE A 149 32.55 4.85 -10.04
N LYS A 150 32.50 6.17 -9.87
CA LYS A 150 32.17 7.09 -10.96
C LYS A 150 33.49 7.60 -11.56
N VAL A 151 33.74 7.24 -12.81
CA VAL A 151 34.82 7.83 -13.60
C VAL A 151 34.20 8.92 -14.45
N GLU A 152 34.50 10.17 -14.14
CA GLU A 152 34.02 11.34 -14.88
C GLU A 152 35.22 12.03 -15.53
N THR A 153 35.06 12.45 -16.79
CA THR A 153 36.06 13.24 -17.51
C THR A 153 35.75 14.71 -17.27
N ALA A 154 36.56 15.39 -16.46
CA ALA A 154 36.48 16.84 -16.25
C ALA A 154 37.39 17.54 -17.26
N GLU A 155 37.12 18.81 -17.56
CA GLU A 155 37.82 19.59 -18.60
C GLU A 155 39.36 19.62 -18.44
N ASN A 156 39.87 19.40 -17.22
CA ASN A 156 41.31 19.35 -16.90
C ASN A 156 41.83 17.96 -16.44
N GLY A 157 41.06 16.87 -16.58
CA GLY A 157 41.55 15.52 -16.26
C GLY A 157 40.48 14.45 -16.00
N LEU A 158 40.94 13.23 -15.71
CA LEU A 158 40.07 12.11 -15.29
C LEU A 158 39.84 12.17 -13.78
N ALA A 159 38.59 12.31 -13.36
CA ALA A 159 38.18 12.27 -11.96
C ALA A 159 37.59 10.90 -11.63
N LEU A 160 38.07 10.31 -10.53
CA LEU A 160 37.57 9.05 -10.00
C LEU A 160 36.94 9.35 -8.65
N SER A 161 35.62 9.25 -8.56
CA SER A 161 34.89 9.45 -7.31
C SER A 161 34.39 8.11 -6.78
N TYR A 162 34.58 7.92 -5.48
CA TYR A 162 34.11 6.77 -4.73
C TYR A 162 32.99 7.23 -3.81
N ASN A 163 31.79 6.68 -4.00
CA ASN A 163 30.63 6.99 -3.16
C ASN A 163 30.35 5.82 -2.23
N PHE A 164 30.31 6.13 -0.92
CA PHE A 164 29.97 5.23 0.18
C PHE A 164 28.46 5.28 0.42
#